data_AF-A0A820RJU5-F1
#
_entry.id   AF-A0A820RJU5-F1
#
_cell.length_a   1.000
_cell.length_b   1.000
_cell.length_c   1.000
_cell.angle_alpha   90.00
_cell.angle_beta   90.00
_cell.angle_gamma   90.00
#
_symmetry.space_group_name_H-M   'P 1'
#
loop_
_entity.id
_entity.type
_entity.pdbx_description
1 polymer ?
#
loop_
_entity_poly.entity_id
_entity_poly.type
_entity_poly.pdbx_seq_one_letter_code
_entity_poly.pdbx_strand_id
1 'polypeptide(L)'
;IDIWKNVLKRLCTFVDAQLHRSPKDHTREMHSTCVATYNTLITLIIERPTLLDDYENLYKLCEIIELGISGEKAQTPDGLVSKKDKEFHPASQRVAEAAEYL
;
A
#
# COMPACT_ATOMS: atom_id res chain seq x y z
N ILE A 1 -11.21 20.98 5.76
CA ILE A 1 -10.10 20.12 5.25
C ILE A 1 -9.85 19.08 6.33
N ASP A 2 -10.12 17.80 6.04
CA ASP A 2 -9.86 16.73 7.00
C ASP A 2 -8.38 16.32 6.91
N ILE A 3 -7.62 16.67 7.95
CA ILE A 3 -6.18 16.43 8.03
C ILE A 3 -5.87 14.94 7.92
N TRP A 4 -6.69 14.08 8.51
CA TRP A 4 -6.42 12.65 8.61
C TRP A 4 -6.63 11.94 7.27
N LYS A 5 -7.62 12.39 6.48
CA LYS A 5 -7.77 11.94 5.08
C LYS A 5 -6.51 12.25 4.26
N ASN A 6 -5.94 13.44 4.43
CA ASN A 6 -4.70 13.81 3.73
C ASN A 6 -3.49 12.99 4.20
N VAL A 7 -3.40 12.67 5.49
CA VAL A 7 -2.35 11.80 6.04
C VAL A 7 -2.45 10.41 5.42
N LEU A 8 -3.62 9.78 5.44
CA LEU A 8 -3.84 8.45 4.84
C LEU A 8 -3.42 8.45 3.36
N LYS A 9 -3.93 9.41 2.58
CA LYS A 9 -3.60 9.51 1.14
C LYS A 9 -2.09 9.66 0.91
N ARG A 10 -1.41 10.48 1.72
CA ARG A 10 0.05 10.67 1.62
C ARG A 10 0.85 9.42 1.96
N LEU A 11 0.45 8.67 2.99
CA LEU A 11 1.10 7.41 3.34
C LEU A 11 0.92 6.36 2.24
N CYS A 12 -0.28 6.23 1.67
CA CYS A 12 -0.52 5.34 0.54
C CYS A 12 0.32 5.75 -0.68
N THR A 13 0.34 7.04 -1.03
CA THR A 13 1.18 7.56 -2.13
C THR A 13 2.67 7.36 -1.88
N PHE A 14 3.12 7.46 -0.63
CA PHE A 14 4.52 7.18 -0.29
C PHE A 14 4.89 5.73 -0.61
N VAL A 15 4.13 4.76 -0.11
CA VAL A 15 4.39 3.33 -0.37
C VAL A 15 4.35 3.05 -1.86
N ASP A 16 3.34 3.60 -2.54
CA ASP A 16 3.18 3.45 -3.99
C ASP A 16 4.44 3.91 -4.75
N ALA A 17 4.93 5.10 -4.43
CA ALA A 17 6.13 5.66 -5.04
C ALA A 17 7.42 4.92 -4.65
N GLN A 18 7.47 4.25 -3.49
CA GLN A 18 8.62 3.43 -3.10
C GLN A 18 8.66 2.10 -3.86
N LEU A 19 7.52 1.41 -3.95
CA LEU A 19 7.45 0.06 -4.53
C LEU A 19 7.52 0.05 -6.07
N HIS A 20 7.18 1.17 -6.73
CA HIS A 20 7.35 1.33 -8.17
C HIS A 20 8.77 1.78 -8.59
N ARG A 21 9.73 1.87 -7.66
CA ARG A 21 11.12 2.15 -8.02
C ARG A 21 11.71 0.98 -8.78
N SER A 22 12.79 1.23 -9.52
CA SER A 22 13.52 0.13 -10.14
C SER A 22 14.08 -0.80 -9.05
N PRO A 23 14.04 -2.14 -9.20
CA PRO A 23 14.53 -3.06 -8.18
C PRO A 23 15.97 -2.82 -7.72
N LYS A 24 16.82 -2.25 -8.60
CA LYS A 24 18.20 -1.86 -8.26
C LYS A 24 18.30 -0.72 -7.24
N ASP A 25 17.24 0.08 -7.11
CA ASP A 25 17.17 1.24 -6.21
C ASP A 25 16.52 0.86 -4.87
N HIS A 26 16.13 -0.41 -4.69
CA HIS A 26 15.56 -0.90 -3.46
C HIS A 26 16.64 -1.14 -2.42
N THR A 27 16.51 -0.46 -1.28
CA THR A 27 17.39 -0.64 -0.12
C THR A 27 16.64 -1.26 1.05
N ARG A 28 17.38 -1.85 1.99
CA ARG A 28 16.81 -2.41 3.21
C ARG A 28 16.10 -1.34 4.04
N GLU A 29 16.65 -0.14 4.08
CA GLU A 29 16.12 1.02 4.80
C GLU A 29 14.81 1.49 4.16
N MET A 30 14.74 1.50 2.83
CA MET A 30 13.51 1.80 2.10
C MET A 30 12.40 0.81 2.45
N HIS A 31 12.68 -0.50 2.38
CA HIS A 31 11.69 -1.53 2.75
C HIS A 31 11.26 -1.40 4.22
N SER A 32 12.20 -1.07 5.12
CA SER A 32 11.88 -0.87 6.53
C SER A 32 10.98 0.35 6.75
N THR A 33 11.15 1.41 5.95
CA THR A 33 10.25 2.57 5.95
C THR A 33 8.86 2.21 5.41
N CYS A 34 8.77 1.37 4.36
CA CYS A 34 7.48 0.86 3.89
C CYS A 34 6.76 0.05 4.97
N VAL A 35 7.46 -0.88 5.65
CA VAL A 35 6.90 -1.65 6.77
C VAL A 35 6.39 -0.73 7.88
N ALA A 36 7.17 0.27 8.27
CA ALA A 36 6.74 1.26 9.27
C ALA A 36 5.51 2.06 8.81
N THR A 37 5.38 2.33 7.51
CA THR A 37 4.23 3.01 6.91
C THR A 37 2.97 2.14 6.99
N TYR A 38 3.05 0.85 6.66
CA TYR A 38 1.92 -0.09 6.84
C TYR A 38 1.46 -0.14 8.30
N ASN A 39 2.39 -0.30 9.24
CA ASN A 39 2.05 -0.28 10.67
C ASN A 39 1.42 1.04 11.11
N THR A 40 1.86 2.17 10.54
CA THR A 40 1.26 3.49 10.81
C THR A 40 -0.16 3.58 10.25
N LEU A 41 -0.43 3.02 9.06
CA LEU A 41 -1.76 2.94 8.49
C LEU A 41 -2.70 2.10 9.38
N ILE A 42 -2.23 0.96 9.89
CA ILE A 42 -2.98 0.11 10.84
C ILE A 42 -3.40 0.94 12.06
N THR A 43 -2.42 1.57 12.73
CA THR A 43 -2.71 2.42 13.91
C THR A 43 -3.68 3.55 13.57
N LEU A 44 -3.49 4.22 12.43
CA LEU A 44 -4.36 5.32 12.01
C LEU A 44 -5.82 4.89 11.84
N ILE A 45 -6.06 3.72 11.24
CA ILE A 45 -7.41 3.21 10.96
C ILE A 45 -8.08 2.72 12.25
N ILE A 46 -7.33 2.03 13.12
CA ILE A 46 -7.85 1.59 14.43
C ILE A 46 -8.30 2.80 15.26
N GLU A 47 -7.48 3.86 15.30
CA GLU A 47 -7.79 5.09 16.04
C GLU A 47 -8.89 5.93 15.38
N ARG A 48 -9.07 5.82 14.05
CA ARG A 48 -9.98 6.65 13.26
C ARG A 48 -10.73 5.85 12.19
N PRO A 49 -11.62 4.92 12.59
CA PRO A 49 -12.29 4.03 11.65
C PRO A 49 -13.18 4.77 10.64
N THR A 50 -13.70 5.96 10.99
CA THR A 50 -14.53 6.80 10.11
C THR A 50 -13.80 7.28 8.85
N LEU A 51 -12.47 7.12 8.78
CA LEU A 51 -11.72 7.37 7.54
C LEU A 51 -12.11 6.42 6.41
N LEU A 52 -12.60 5.22 6.74
CA LEU A 52 -13.02 4.19 5.80
C LEU A 52 -14.46 4.35 5.30
N ASP A 53 -15.26 5.24 5.92
CA ASP A 53 -16.60 5.59 5.44
C ASP A 53 -16.54 6.32 4.08
N ASP A 54 -15.38 6.90 3.77
CA ASP A 54 -15.07 7.51 2.49
C ASP A 54 -14.56 6.45 1.50
N TYR A 55 -15.36 6.15 0.48
CA TYR A 55 -15.04 5.15 -0.54
C TYR A 55 -13.66 5.38 -1.19
N GLU A 56 -13.26 6.63 -1.40
CA GLU A 56 -11.96 6.92 -2.02
C GLU A 56 -10.80 6.46 -1.13
N ASN A 57 -10.91 6.66 0.19
CA ASN A 57 -9.88 6.23 1.14
C ASN A 57 -9.85 4.71 1.26
N LEU A 58 -11.01 4.06 1.35
CA LEU A 58 -11.12 2.60 1.41
C LEU A 58 -10.50 1.97 0.16
N TYR A 59 -10.85 2.49 -1.02
CA TYR A 59 -10.30 2.01 -2.29
C TYR A 59 -8.78 2.18 -2.33
N LYS A 60 -8.25 3.35 -1.95
CA LYS A 60 -6.81 3.63 -1.91
C LYS A 60 -6.06 2.67 -0.98
N LEU A 61 -6.67 2.33 0.16
CA LEU A 61 -6.11 1.39 1.12
C LEU A 61 -6.06 -0.03 0.54
N CYS A 62 -7.15 -0.48 -0.09
CA CYS A 62 -7.19 -1.77 -0.77
C CYS A 62 -6.13 -1.87 -1.87
N GLU A 63 -5.95 -0.81 -2.68
CA GLU A 63 -4.90 -0.76 -3.70
C GLU A 63 -3.49 -0.92 -3.11
N ILE A 64 -3.22 -0.29 -1.95
CA ILE A 64 -1.88 -0.35 -1.36
C ILE A 64 -1.61 -1.64 -0.60
N ILE A 65 -2.64 -2.24 0.00
CA ILE A 65 -2.57 -3.60 0.55
C ILE A 65 -2.25 -4.58 -0.57
N GLU A 66 -3.00 -4.51 -1.67
CA GLU A 66 -2.77 -5.37 -2.84
C GLU A 66 -1.35 -5.20 -3.38
N LEU A 67 -0.91 -3.96 -3.65
CA LEU A 67 0.44 -3.68 -4.12
C LEU A 67 1.52 -4.27 -3.19
N GLY A 68 1.33 -4.18 -1.87
CA GLY A 68 2.27 -4.72 -0.90
C GLY A 68 2.38 -6.24 -0.93
N ILE A 69 1.25 -6.92 -1.10
CA ILE A 69 1.16 -8.39 -1.08
C ILE A 69 1.59 -9.00 -2.42
N SER A 70 1.10 -8.46 -3.55
CA SER A 70 1.32 -9.05 -4.87
C SER A 70 2.49 -8.42 -5.63
N GLY A 71 2.89 -7.19 -5.30
CA GLY A 71 3.78 -6.38 -6.12
C GLY A 71 3.07 -5.61 -7.24
N GLU A 72 1.77 -5.83 -7.46
CA GLU A 72 0.99 -5.25 -8.56
C GLU A 72 -0.44 -4.85 -8.17
N LYS A 73 -0.87 -3.63 -8.54
CA LYS A 73 -2.27 -3.20 -8.39
C LYS A 73 -3.19 -3.84 -9.41
N ALA A 74 -4.48 -3.96 -9.10
CA ALA A 74 -5.49 -4.47 -10.05
C ALA A 74 -5.60 -3.62 -11.30
N GLN A 75 -5.52 -2.29 -11.14
CA GLN A 75 -5.50 -1.37 -12.27
C GLN A 75 -4.06 -1.07 -12.67
N THR A 76 -3.67 -1.57 -13.82
CA THR A 76 -2.36 -1.32 -14.45
C THR A 76 -2.53 -0.38 -15.65
N PRO A 77 -1.45 0.20 -16.20
CA PRO A 77 -1.52 0.95 -17.45
C PRO A 77 -2.13 0.17 -18.62
N ASP A 78 -2.01 -1.17 -18.59
CA ASP A 78 -2.49 -2.08 -19.63
C ASP A 78 -3.94 -2.54 -19.41
N GLY A 79 -4.58 -2.13 -18.30
CA GLY A 79 -5.98 -2.43 -17.99
C GLY A 79 -6.19 -3.06 -16.62
N LEU A 80 -7.40 -3.61 -16.42
CA LEU A 80 -7.77 -4.31 -15.20
C LEU A 80 -7.30 -5.76 -15.27
N VAL A 81 -6.36 -6.13 -14.38
CA VAL A 81 -5.84 -7.49 -14.27
C VAL A 81 -6.53 -8.19 -13.11
N SER A 82 -7.18 -9.32 -13.39
CA SER A 82 -7.80 -10.17 -12.37
C SER A 82 -6.75 -10.72 -11.43
N LYS A 83 -7.06 -10.80 -10.13
CA LYS A 83 -6.14 -11.34 -9.10
C LYS A 83 -5.62 -12.75 -9.40
N LYS A 84 -6.37 -13.55 -10.16
CA LYS A 84 -6.01 -14.95 -10.53
C LYS A 84 -4.93 -15.02 -11.60
N ASP A 85 -4.77 -13.95 -12.37
CA ASP A 85 -3.87 -13.89 -13.52
C ASP A 85 -2.59 -13.13 -13.18
N LYS A 86 -2.43 -12.68 -11.92
CA LYS A 86 -1.24 -11.96 -11.44
C LYS A 86 -0.15 -12.93 -11.03
N GLU A 87 1.06 -12.69 -11.51
CA GLU A 87 2.26 -13.33 -10.98
C GLU A 87 2.62 -12.66 -9.64
N PHE A 88 2.54 -13.41 -8.53
CA PHE A 88 2.81 -12.89 -7.20
C PHE A 88 4.31 -12.68 -7.00
N HIS A 89 4.75 -11.44 -7.17
CA HIS A 89 6.13 -11.01 -6.99
C HIS A 89 6.23 -9.80 -6.06
N PRO A 90 5.99 -10.00 -4.75
CA PRO A 90 6.14 -8.92 -3.78
C PRO A 90 7.57 -8.38 -3.82
N ALA A 91 7.70 -7.05 -3.76
CA ALA A 91 9.00 -6.38 -3.75
C ALA A 91 9.88 -6.78 -2.55
N SER A 92 9.27 -7.25 -1.46
CA SER A 92 9.96 -7.78 -0.27
C SER A 92 8.98 -8.59 0.58
N GLN A 93 9.41 -9.76 1.05
CA GLN A 93 8.61 -10.59 1.95
C GLN A 93 8.17 -9.81 3.20
N ARG A 94 9.06 -9.02 3.80
CA ARG A 94 8.74 -8.21 5.00
C ARG A 94 7.66 -7.17 4.73
N VAL A 95 7.64 -6.61 3.52
CA VAL A 95 6.62 -5.63 3.11
C VAL A 95 5.29 -6.33 2.86
N ALA A 96 5.31 -7.51 2.21
CA ALA A 96 4.12 -8.32 2.00
C ALA A 96 3.46 -8.73 3.32
N GLU A 97 4.26 -9.22 4.28
CA GLU A 97 3.77 -9.58 5.62
C GLU A 97 3.12 -8.36 6.31
N ALA A 98 3.77 -7.20 6.30
CA ALA A 98 3.22 -5.98 6.89
C ALA A 98 1.93 -5.50 6.20
N ALA A 99 1.83 -5.69 4.88
CA ALA A 99 0.63 -5.38 4.12
C ALA A 99 -0.51 -6.37 4.39
N GLU A 100 -0.20 -7.65 4.63
CA GLU A 100 -1.18 -8.69 4.97
C GLU A 100 -1.77 -8.51 6.38
N TYR A 101 -1.01 -7.91 7.30
CA TYR A 101 -1.50 -7.56 8.63
C TYR A 101 -2.45 -6.35 8.69
N LEU A 102 -2.52 -5.54 7.63
CA LEU A 102 -3.35 -4.33 7.54
C LEU A 102 -4.76 -4.66 7.04
#